data_AF-A0A376L625-F1
#
_entry.id   AF-A0A376L625-F1
#
_cell.length_a   1.000
_cell.length_b   1.000
_cell.length_c   1.000
_cell.angle_alpha   90.00
_cell.angle_beta   90.00
_cell.angle_gamma   90.00
#
_symmetry.space_group_name_H-M   'P 1'
#
loop_
_entity.id
_entity.type
_entity.pdbx_description
1 polymer ?
#
loop_
_entity_poly.entity_id
_entity_poly.type
_entity_poly.pdbx_seq_one_letter_code
_entity_poly.pdbx_strand_id
1 'polypeptide(L)'
;MEAIESVADADHVLVMMDMGSALLSAETALELLAPKIAAKVRLCAAPLVEGTLAATVSAASGADIDKVIFDAMHALEAKREQLGLPSSDTEISDTCPPYDEEARSLSVVIKNRNGLHVRPASRLVYTLSTFNADMLLEKNGKCVTPESINQIALLQVRYNDTLRLIAKGPEAEEALIAFRQLAEDNFGETEEVAPPTLRPVPPVSGKAFYYQPVLCTVQAKSTLTVEEEQERLRQAIDFTLLDLMTLTAKAETSGLDDIAAIFSGHHTLLDDPELQAAASELLQHEHCTAEYAWQHVLKELSQQYQQLDDEYLQARYIDVDDLLHRTLVHLTQTKEELPQFNSPTILLAENIYPSTVLQLDPAVVKGICLSAGSPLSHSALIARELGIGWICQQGEKLYAIQPEETLTLDVKTQRFNRQG
;
A
#
# COMPACT_ATOMS: atom_id res chain seq x y z
N MET A 1 -7.41 2.74 -43.92
CA MET A 1 -6.42 3.19 -44.92
C MET A 1 -6.91 4.45 -45.63
N GLU A 2 -7.94 4.39 -46.47
CA GLU A 2 -8.48 5.56 -47.20
C GLU A 2 -8.79 6.78 -46.29
N ALA A 3 -9.35 6.54 -45.11
CA ALA A 3 -9.63 7.61 -44.14
C ALA A 3 -8.33 8.30 -43.64
N ILE A 4 -7.26 7.55 -43.39
CA ILE A 4 -5.95 8.10 -42.98
C ILE A 4 -5.32 8.85 -44.15
N GLU A 5 -5.42 8.32 -45.37
CA GLU A 5 -4.89 8.97 -46.57
C GLU A 5 -5.60 10.29 -46.87
N SER A 6 -6.89 10.40 -46.58
CA SER A 6 -7.67 11.63 -46.77
C SER A 6 -7.21 12.81 -45.91
N VAL A 7 -6.44 12.53 -44.85
CA VAL A 7 -5.88 13.53 -43.92
C VAL A 7 -4.35 13.49 -43.86
N ALA A 8 -3.69 12.88 -44.85
CA ALA A 8 -2.24 12.67 -44.86
C ALA A 8 -1.39 13.97 -44.87
N ASP A 9 -2.01 15.09 -45.28
CA ASP A 9 -1.40 16.42 -45.29
C ASP A 9 -1.29 17.04 -43.88
N ALA A 10 -1.96 16.46 -42.87
CA ALA A 10 -1.83 16.90 -41.48
C ALA A 10 -0.43 16.60 -40.91
N ASP A 11 -0.04 17.35 -39.87
CA ASP A 11 1.22 17.12 -39.14
C ASP A 11 1.19 15.80 -38.38
N HIS A 12 0.04 15.49 -37.77
CA HIS A 12 -0.24 14.24 -37.07
C HIS A 12 -1.67 13.75 -37.39
N VAL A 13 -1.88 12.43 -37.30
CA VAL A 13 -3.19 11.80 -37.49
C VAL A 13 -3.50 10.95 -36.27
N LEU A 14 -4.55 11.28 -35.53
CA LEU A 14 -5.01 10.49 -34.39
C LEU A 14 -6.15 9.55 -34.81
N VAL A 15 -5.99 8.26 -34.56
CA VAL A 15 -6.98 7.22 -34.86
C VAL A 15 -7.58 6.71 -33.56
N MET A 16 -8.83 7.09 -33.32
CA MET A 16 -9.61 6.68 -32.14
C MET A 16 -10.14 5.25 -32.32
N MET A 17 -10.03 4.42 -31.28
CA MET A 17 -10.53 3.05 -31.28
C MET A 17 -11.02 2.63 -29.89
N ASP A 18 -12.10 1.84 -29.86
CA ASP A 18 -12.82 1.47 -28.63
C ASP A 18 -13.08 -0.06 -28.53
N MET A 19 -12.47 -0.85 -29.42
CA MET A 19 -12.61 -2.31 -29.43
C MET A 19 -11.31 -2.99 -29.83
N GLY A 20 -10.93 -4.05 -29.11
CA GLY A 20 -9.69 -4.81 -29.38
C GLY A 20 -9.61 -5.37 -30.81
N SER A 21 -10.74 -5.65 -31.47
CA SER A 21 -10.76 -6.09 -32.88
C SER A 21 -10.38 -4.98 -33.88
N ALA A 22 -10.44 -3.70 -33.48
CA ALA A 22 -10.07 -2.57 -34.33
C ALA A 22 -8.56 -2.33 -34.37
N LEU A 23 -7.82 -2.78 -33.34
CA LEU A 23 -6.37 -2.60 -33.23
C LEU A 23 -5.63 -3.32 -34.36
N LEU A 24 -5.87 -4.63 -34.53
CA LEU A 24 -5.26 -5.42 -35.60
C LEU A 24 -5.57 -4.88 -37.01
N SER A 25 -6.78 -4.33 -37.18
CA SER A 25 -7.20 -3.69 -38.44
C SER A 25 -6.47 -2.36 -38.68
N ALA A 26 -6.22 -1.59 -37.62
CA ALA A 26 -5.46 -0.34 -37.69
C ALA A 26 -3.97 -0.59 -37.95
N GLU A 27 -3.36 -1.58 -37.27
CA GLU A 27 -1.97 -1.99 -37.47
C GLU A 27 -1.73 -2.50 -38.90
N THR A 28 -2.61 -3.40 -39.39
CA THR A 28 -2.54 -3.87 -40.78
C THR A 28 -2.68 -2.71 -41.78
N ALA A 29 -3.52 -1.72 -41.48
CA ALA A 29 -3.64 -0.53 -42.33
C ALA A 29 -2.38 0.35 -42.28
N LEU A 30 -1.68 0.45 -41.14
CA LEU A 30 -0.43 1.19 -41.00
C LEU A 30 0.71 0.53 -41.79
N GLU A 31 0.78 -0.80 -41.80
CA GLU A 31 1.78 -1.56 -42.58
C GLU A 31 1.64 -1.35 -44.09
N LEU A 32 0.42 -1.12 -44.57
CA LEU A 32 0.11 -0.90 -45.99
C LEU A 32 0.25 0.56 -46.43
N LEU A 33 0.37 1.50 -45.48
CA LEU A 33 0.52 2.93 -45.77
C LEU A 33 1.96 3.28 -46.16
N ALA A 34 2.11 4.38 -46.91
CA ALA A 34 3.44 4.93 -47.18
C ALA A 34 4.16 5.26 -45.85
N PRO A 35 5.46 4.93 -45.68
CA PRO A 35 6.18 5.09 -44.41
C PRO A 35 6.13 6.52 -43.83
N LYS A 36 6.10 7.54 -44.70
CA LYS A 36 5.99 8.95 -44.30
C LYS A 36 4.64 9.30 -43.70
N ILE A 37 3.57 8.64 -44.13
CA ILE A 37 2.21 8.85 -43.62
C ILE A 37 2.06 8.06 -42.32
N ALA A 38 2.48 6.78 -42.31
CA ALA A 38 2.41 5.93 -41.13
C ALA A 38 3.13 6.54 -39.90
N ALA A 39 4.29 7.18 -40.10
CA ALA A 39 5.04 7.83 -39.01
C ALA A 39 4.27 8.95 -38.28
N LYS A 40 3.29 9.57 -38.95
CA LYS A 40 2.45 10.64 -38.40
C LYS A 40 1.23 10.13 -37.64
N VAL A 41 0.91 8.84 -37.79
CA VAL A 41 -0.30 8.26 -37.19
C VAL A 41 -0.03 7.90 -35.73
N ARG A 42 -1.02 8.15 -34.87
CA ARG A 42 -1.08 7.72 -33.47
C ARG A 42 -2.39 6.99 -33.25
N LEU A 43 -2.32 5.84 -32.59
CA LEU A 43 -3.49 5.05 -32.21
C LEU A 43 -3.89 5.44 -30.79
N CYS A 44 -5.17 5.67 -30.54
CA CYS A 44 -5.66 6.12 -29.23
C CYS A 44 -6.84 5.27 -28.78
N ALA A 45 -6.71 4.70 -27.58
CA ALA A 45 -7.70 3.81 -26.96
C ALA A 45 -8.73 4.56 -26.09
N ALA A 46 -8.78 5.89 -26.19
CA ALA A 46 -9.69 6.70 -25.41
C ALA A 46 -11.18 6.40 -25.76
N PRO A 47 -12.11 6.57 -24.81
CA PRO A 47 -13.54 6.38 -25.05
C PRO A 47 -14.00 7.14 -26.28
N LEU A 48 -14.71 6.47 -27.19
CA LEU A 48 -14.91 6.98 -28.55
C LEU A 48 -15.58 8.36 -28.59
N VAL A 49 -16.52 8.64 -27.69
CA VAL A 49 -17.26 9.90 -27.68
C VAL A 49 -16.52 10.97 -26.88
N GLU A 50 -16.28 10.72 -25.59
CA GLU A 50 -15.62 11.66 -24.68
C GLU A 50 -14.19 11.98 -25.13
N GLY A 51 -13.41 10.96 -25.51
CA GLY A 51 -12.04 11.10 -25.98
C GLY A 51 -11.95 11.85 -27.30
N THR A 52 -12.85 11.61 -28.26
CA THR A 52 -12.87 12.36 -29.53
C THR A 52 -13.20 13.82 -29.31
N LEU A 53 -14.13 14.13 -28.39
CA LEU A 53 -14.49 15.51 -28.08
C LEU A 53 -13.32 16.24 -27.41
N ALA A 54 -12.68 15.61 -26.42
CA ALA A 54 -11.52 16.17 -25.73
C ALA A 54 -10.34 16.38 -26.70
N ALA A 55 -10.03 15.38 -27.53
CA ALA A 55 -8.99 15.48 -28.56
C ALA A 55 -9.26 16.65 -29.52
N THR A 56 -10.51 16.79 -29.99
CA THR A 56 -10.89 17.85 -30.93
C THR A 56 -10.75 19.24 -30.31
N VAL A 57 -11.18 19.41 -29.06
CA VAL A 57 -11.05 20.68 -28.34
C VAL A 57 -9.57 21.01 -28.08
N SER A 58 -8.80 20.02 -27.64
CA SER A 58 -7.36 20.18 -27.37
C SER A 58 -6.60 20.57 -28.65
N ALA A 59 -6.84 19.84 -29.75
CA ALA A 59 -6.24 20.15 -31.05
C ALA A 59 -6.66 21.54 -31.58
N ALA A 60 -7.94 21.90 -31.44
CA ALA A 60 -8.44 23.22 -31.84
C ALA A 60 -7.85 24.38 -31.03
N SER A 61 -7.37 24.10 -29.81
CA SER A 61 -6.65 25.08 -28.98
C SER A 61 -5.17 25.22 -29.35
N GLY A 62 -4.67 24.42 -30.29
CA GLY A 62 -3.28 24.42 -30.75
C GLY A 62 -2.33 23.57 -29.90
N ALA A 63 -2.87 22.64 -29.09
CA ALA A 63 -2.07 21.69 -28.35
C ALA A 63 -1.31 20.72 -29.27
N ASP A 64 -0.15 20.25 -28.83
CA ASP A 64 0.61 19.22 -29.53
C ASP A 64 -0.07 17.84 -29.45
N ILE A 65 0.41 16.90 -30.26
CA ILE A 65 -0.23 15.58 -30.38
C ILE A 65 -0.20 14.78 -29.06
N ASP A 66 0.83 14.96 -28.24
CA ASP A 66 0.98 14.24 -26.98
C ASP A 66 -0.03 14.75 -25.94
N LYS A 67 -0.23 16.07 -25.87
CA LYS A 67 -1.27 16.69 -25.05
C LYS A 67 -2.68 16.35 -25.53
N VAL A 68 -2.89 16.29 -26.85
CA VAL A 68 -4.18 15.87 -27.43
C VAL A 68 -4.51 14.42 -27.07
N ILE A 69 -3.53 13.51 -27.12
CA ILE A 69 -3.69 12.11 -26.69
C ILE A 69 -3.98 12.04 -25.19
N PHE A 70 -3.23 12.79 -24.39
CA PHE A 70 -3.41 12.85 -22.94
C PHE A 70 -4.84 13.28 -22.58
N ASP A 71 -5.32 14.39 -23.14
CA ASP A 71 -6.68 14.90 -22.86
C ASP A 71 -7.77 13.92 -23.33
N ALA A 72 -7.53 13.21 -24.43
CA ALA A 72 -8.44 12.18 -24.92
C ALA A 72 -8.53 10.99 -23.95
N MET A 73 -7.38 10.47 -23.51
CA MET A 73 -7.29 9.31 -22.60
C MET A 73 -7.94 9.59 -21.24
N HIS A 74 -7.83 10.83 -20.74
CA HIS A 74 -8.37 11.23 -19.43
C HIS A 74 -9.79 11.83 -19.51
N ALA A 75 -10.44 11.83 -20.69
CA ALA A 75 -11.73 12.48 -20.90
C ALA A 75 -12.88 11.89 -20.05
N LEU A 76 -12.72 10.67 -19.52
CA LEU A 76 -13.70 10.02 -18.67
C LEU A 76 -13.57 10.38 -17.19
N GLU A 77 -12.43 10.96 -16.77
CA GLU A 77 -12.05 11.06 -15.36
C GLU A 77 -13.01 11.96 -14.57
N ALA A 78 -13.38 13.11 -15.13
CA ALA A 78 -14.36 14.02 -14.51
C ALA A 78 -15.73 13.35 -14.27
N LYS A 79 -16.11 12.37 -15.10
CA LYS A 79 -17.36 11.62 -14.97
C LYS A 79 -17.23 10.47 -13.97
N ARG A 80 -16.04 9.85 -13.86
CA ARG A 80 -15.72 8.85 -12.83
C ARG A 80 -15.74 9.48 -11.44
N GLU A 81 -15.13 10.65 -11.29
CA GLU A 81 -15.14 11.42 -10.05
C GLU A 81 -16.56 11.80 -9.62
N GLN A 82 -17.40 12.28 -10.55
CA GLN A 82 -18.82 12.56 -10.28
C GLN A 82 -19.65 11.33 -9.87
N LEU A 83 -19.22 10.14 -10.30
CA LEU A 83 -19.87 8.87 -9.97
C LEU A 83 -19.22 8.15 -8.78
N GLY A 84 -18.14 8.70 -8.21
CA GLY A 84 -17.36 8.07 -7.14
C GLY A 84 -16.65 6.77 -7.55
N LEU A 85 -16.27 6.65 -8.83
CA LEU A 85 -15.50 5.52 -9.34
C LEU A 85 -13.98 5.80 -9.17
N PRO A 86 -13.15 4.81 -8.78
CA PRO A 86 -11.70 5.00 -8.63
C PRO A 86 -11.04 5.38 -9.97
N SER A 87 -9.92 6.11 -9.94
CA SER A 87 -9.12 6.47 -11.13
C SER A 87 -8.50 5.24 -11.80
N SER A 88 -8.16 5.32 -13.09
CA SER A 88 -7.62 4.18 -13.85
C SER A 88 -6.10 3.97 -13.70
N ASP A 89 -5.36 4.94 -13.15
CA ASP A 89 -3.89 4.94 -13.21
C ASP A 89 -3.21 4.23 -12.04
N THR A 90 -3.97 3.56 -11.18
CA THR A 90 -3.43 2.80 -10.03
C THR A 90 -3.61 1.30 -10.14
N GLU A 91 -3.43 0.72 -11.34
CA GLU A 91 -3.39 -0.73 -11.50
C GLU A 91 -1.95 -1.25 -11.65
N ILE A 92 -1.60 -2.18 -10.77
CA ILE A 92 -0.54 -3.18 -10.95
C ILE A 92 -0.60 -3.63 -12.41
N SER A 93 0.49 -3.46 -13.16
CA SER A 93 0.52 -3.78 -14.59
C SER A 93 0.06 -5.22 -14.85
N ASP A 94 -1.13 -5.36 -15.46
CA ASP A 94 -1.82 -6.64 -15.67
C ASP A 94 -1.18 -7.50 -16.78
N THR A 95 -0.11 -7.00 -17.41
CA THR A 95 0.65 -7.75 -18.42
C THR A 95 2.13 -7.45 -18.30
N CYS A 96 2.93 -8.49 -18.02
CA CYS A 96 4.38 -8.37 -18.10
C CYS A 96 4.81 -7.88 -19.50
N PRO A 97 5.73 -6.92 -19.61
CA PRO A 97 6.21 -6.45 -20.91
C PRO A 97 6.79 -7.63 -21.72
N PRO A 98 6.64 -7.63 -23.06
CA PRO A 98 7.19 -8.68 -23.91
C PRO A 98 8.71 -8.75 -23.71
N TYR A 99 9.20 -9.95 -23.38
CA TYR A 99 10.60 -10.18 -23.05
C TYR A 99 11.51 -10.03 -24.29
N ASP A 100 12.53 -9.18 -24.19
CA ASP A 100 13.68 -9.18 -25.09
C ASP A 100 14.50 -10.48 -24.95
N GLU A 101 15.15 -10.95 -26.03
CA GLU A 101 16.03 -12.14 -26.02
C GLU A 101 17.20 -12.05 -25.00
N GLU A 102 17.49 -10.86 -24.45
CA GLU A 102 18.56 -10.62 -23.48
C GLU A 102 18.16 -10.85 -22.01
N ALA A 103 16.85 -10.95 -21.70
CA ALA A 103 16.38 -11.12 -20.33
C ALA A 103 16.55 -12.58 -19.87
N ARG A 104 17.09 -12.77 -18.65
CA ARG A 104 17.22 -14.09 -18.01
C ARG A 104 16.17 -14.22 -16.92
N SER A 105 15.73 -15.45 -16.63
CA SER A 105 14.76 -15.68 -15.56
C SER A 105 15.06 -16.93 -14.74
N LEU A 106 14.62 -16.91 -13.49
CA LEU A 106 14.68 -18.02 -12.55
C LEU A 106 13.37 -18.13 -11.77
N SER A 107 12.82 -19.35 -11.71
CA SER A 107 11.65 -19.65 -10.88
C SER A 107 12.03 -20.41 -9.62
N VAL A 108 11.41 -20.04 -8.50
CA VAL A 108 11.53 -20.71 -7.19
C VAL A 108 10.14 -21.02 -6.65
N VAL A 109 10.04 -22.07 -5.83
CA VAL A 109 8.81 -22.42 -5.12
C VAL A 109 8.91 -21.88 -3.70
N ILE A 110 7.90 -21.13 -3.28
CA ILE A 110 7.88 -20.49 -1.97
C ILE A 110 7.48 -21.50 -0.90
N LYS A 111 8.35 -21.64 0.11
CA LYS A 111 8.16 -22.58 1.23
C LYS A 111 7.81 -21.87 2.55
N ASN A 112 7.79 -20.54 2.56
CA ASN A 112 7.34 -19.74 3.68
C ASN A 112 5.86 -20.02 3.96
N ARG A 113 5.52 -20.39 5.20
CA ARG A 113 4.18 -20.83 5.59
C ARG A 113 3.11 -19.75 5.34
N ASN A 114 3.46 -18.49 5.60
CA ASN A 114 2.59 -17.33 5.38
C ASN A 114 2.88 -16.64 4.03
N GLY A 115 3.72 -17.23 3.17
CA GLY A 115 4.14 -16.61 1.92
C GLY A 115 5.15 -15.46 2.10
N LEU A 116 5.34 -14.66 1.04
CA LEU A 116 6.24 -13.49 1.06
C LEU A 116 5.57 -12.24 1.64
N HIS A 117 5.22 -12.32 2.92
CA HIS A 117 4.84 -11.17 3.73
C HIS A 117 6.03 -10.27 4.07
N VAL A 118 5.78 -9.22 4.88
CA VAL A 118 6.71 -8.11 5.14
C VAL A 118 8.15 -8.55 5.43
N ARG A 119 8.40 -9.48 6.36
CA ARG A 119 9.77 -9.88 6.74
C ARG A 119 10.57 -10.56 5.60
N PRO A 120 10.11 -11.67 4.99
CA PRO A 120 10.81 -12.28 3.87
C PRO A 120 10.84 -11.38 2.62
N ALA A 121 9.81 -10.54 2.41
CA ALA A 121 9.80 -9.53 1.36
C ALA A 121 10.86 -8.44 1.58
N SER A 122 11.02 -7.91 2.79
CA SER A 122 12.09 -6.95 3.13
C SER A 122 13.47 -7.51 2.82
N ARG A 123 13.72 -8.79 3.13
CA ARG A 123 15.02 -9.42 2.84
C ARG A 123 15.23 -9.62 1.34
N LEU A 124 14.16 -9.95 0.60
CA LEU A 124 14.19 -10.03 -0.85
C LEU A 124 14.54 -8.68 -1.48
N VAL A 125 13.80 -7.63 -1.11
CA VAL A 125 14.03 -6.24 -1.57
C VAL A 125 15.46 -5.81 -1.26
N TYR A 126 15.88 -5.92 0.00
CA TYR A 126 17.22 -5.52 0.45
C TYR A 126 18.35 -6.23 -0.32
N THR A 127 18.17 -7.52 -0.63
CA THR A 127 19.20 -8.27 -1.36
C THR A 127 19.22 -7.87 -2.82
N LEU A 128 18.05 -7.78 -3.45
CA LEU A 128 17.95 -7.49 -4.88
C LEU A 128 18.32 -6.04 -5.21
N SER A 129 17.99 -5.08 -4.34
CA SER A 129 18.33 -3.67 -4.53
C SER A 129 19.83 -3.37 -4.54
N THR A 130 20.68 -4.32 -4.16
CA THR A 130 22.14 -4.17 -4.22
C THR A 130 22.74 -4.41 -5.60
N PHE A 131 21.96 -4.99 -6.52
CA PHE A 131 22.42 -5.32 -7.86
C PHE A 131 22.01 -4.25 -8.88
N ASN A 132 22.92 -3.94 -9.79
CA ASN A 132 22.67 -3.09 -10.94
C ASN A 132 22.06 -3.92 -12.10
N ALA A 133 20.77 -4.21 -11.99
CA ALA A 133 20.01 -4.92 -13.00
C ALA A 133 18.54 -4.46 -13.02
N ASP A 134 17.96 -4.36 -14.21
CA ASP A 134 16.53 -4.17 -14.38
C ASP A 134 15.83 -5.50 -14.05
N MET A 135 14.95 -5.49 -13.06
CA MET A 135 14.35 -6.71 -12.53
C MET A 135 12.84 -6.63 -12.38
N LEU A 136 12.17 -7.78 -12.59
CA LEU A 136 10.74 -7.96 -12.36
C LEU A 136 10.49 -9.28 -11.64
N LEU A 137 9.57 -9.24 -10.67
CA LEU A 137 9.02 -10.43 -10.01
C LEU A 137 7.66 -10.75 -10.61
N GLU A 138 7.48 -11.98 -11.05
CA GLU A 138 6.24 -12.45 -11.64
C GLU A 138 5.61 -13.59 -10.85
N LYS A 139 4.31 -13.47 -10.62
CA LYS A 139 3.45 -14.58 -10.17
C LYS A 139 2.19 -14.62 -11.05
N ASN A 140 1.95 -15.78 -11.67
CA ASN A 140 0.74 -16.05 -12.48
C ASN A 140 0.46 -14.96 -13.54
N GLY A 141 1.50 -14.41 -14.16
CA GLY A 141 1.41 -13.37 -15.21
C GLY A 141 1.35 -11.93 -14.69
N LYS A 142 1.16 -11.72 -13.38
CA LYS A 142 1.28 -10.39 -12.75
C LYS A 142 2.72 -10.09 -12.43
N CYS A 143 3.19 -8.90 -12.78
CA CYS A 143 4.58 -8.48 -12.60
C CYS A 143 4.69 -7.25 -11.70
N VAL A 144 5.69 -7.24 -10.83
CA VAL A 144 6.00 -6.15 -9.89
C VAL A 144 7.50 -5.90 -9.84
N THR A 145 7.90 -4.70 -9.43
CA THR A 145 9.32 -4.39 -9.18
C THR A 145 9.77 -5.09 -7.89
N PRO A 146 11.00 -5.64 -7.83
CA PRO A 146 11.55 -6.19 -6.58
C PRO A 146 12.04 -5.12 -5.61
N GLU A 147 11.89 -3.84 -5.94
CA GLU A 147 12.30 -2.70 -5.13
C GLU A 147 11.18 -2.25 -4.17
N SER A 148 9.93 -2.55 -4.52
CA SER A 148 8.75 -2.17 -3.75
C SER A 148 8.22 -3.33 -2.92
N ILE A 149 8.39 -3.22 -1.62
CA ILE A 149 7.83 -4.19 -0.67
C ILE A 149 6.30 -4.20 -0.73
N ASN A 150 5.68 -3.03 -0.98
CA ASN A 150 4.24 -2.91 -1.07
C ASN A 150 3.71 -3.67 -2.28
N GLN A 151 4.35 -3.55 -3.46
CA GLN A 151 3.94 -4.33 -4.62
C GLN A 151 4.13 -5.84 -4.43
N ILE A 152 5.24 -6.27 -3.80
CA ILE A 152 5.48 -7.69 -3.51
C ILE A 152 4.39 -8.26 -2.59
N ALA A 153 3.97 -7.50 -1.57
CA ALA A 153 2.87 -7.90 -0.69
C ALA A 153 1.54 -8.02 -1.45
N LEU A 154 1.25 -7.06 -2.34
CA LEU A 154 0.04 -7.04 -3.18
C LEU A 154 0.03 -8.15 -4.25
N LEU A 155 1.18 -8.71 -4.61
CA LEU A 155 1.29 -9.92 -5.46
C LEU A 155 0.74 -11.17 -4.74
N GLN A 156 0.52 -11.10 -3.42
CA GLN A 156 -0.04 -12.14 -2.57
C GLN A 156 0.68 -13.49 -2.72
N VAL A 157 2.01 -13.52 -2.78
CA VAL A 157 2.76 -14.76 -2.98
C VAL A 157 2.60 -15.68 -1.76
N ARG A 158 2.01 -16.88 -1.95
CA ARG A 158 1.64 -17.84 -0.90
C ARG A 158 2.58 -19.04 -0.85
N TYR A 159 2.40 -19.85 0.20
CA TYR A 159 3.03 -21.17 0.29
C TYR A 159 2.70 -22.03 -0.94
N ASN A 160 3.73 -22.67 -1.51
CA ASN A 160 3.72 -23.43 -2.76
C ASN A 160 3.48 -22.62 -4.05
N ASP A 161 3.37 -21.30 -4.00
CA ASP A 161 3.35 -20.50 -5.23
C ASP A 161 4.72 -20.57 -5.92
N THR A 162 4.70 -20.46 -7.25
CA THR A 162 5.90 -20.28 -8.05
C THR A 162 6.11 -18.80 -8.30
N LEU A 163 7.27 -18.30 -7.87
CA LEU A 163 7.69 -16.92 -8.10
C LEU A 163 8.83 -16.93 -9.10
N ARG A 164 8.72 -16.12 -10.16
CA ARG A 164 9.77 -15.98 -11.18
C ARG A 164 10.44 -14.61 -11.04
N LEU A 165 11.74 -14.59 -10.83
CA LEU A 165 12.55 -13.39 -10.98
C LEU A 165 13.05 -13.32 -12.42
N ILE A 166 12.94 -12.15 -13.02
CA ILE A 166 13.35 -11.85 -14.38
C ILE A 166 14.32 -10.69 -14.27
N ALA A 167 15.50 -10.81 -14.87
CA ALA A 167 16.58 -9.84 -14.73
C ALA A 167 17.24 -9.56 -16.08
N LYS A 168 17.57 -8.29 -16.32
CA LYS A 168 18.32 -7.79 -17.48
C LYS A 168 19.40 -6.82 -16.99
N GLY A 169 20.55 -6.79 -17.65
CA GLY A 169 21.65 -5.88 -17.31
C GLY A 169 22.92 -6.60 -16.83
N PRO A 170 23.92 -5.82 -16.39
CA PRO A 170 25.27 -6.32 -16.16
C PRO A 170 25.37 -7.32 -15.00
N GLU A 171 24.54 -7.18 -13.96
CA GLU A 171 24.55 -8.06 -12.78
C GLU A 171 23.33 -8.99 -12.70
N ALA A 172 22.67 -9.23 -13.84
CA ALA A 172 21.46 -10.05 -13.90
C ALA A 172 21.70 -11.50 -13.46
N GLU A 173 22.85 -12.09 -13.78
CA GLU A 173 23.16 -13.48 -13.40
C GLU A 173 23.42 -13.62 -11.89
N GLU A 174 24.15 -12.67 -11.32
CA GLU A 174 24.42 -12.56 -9.89
C GLU A 174 23.14 -12.38 -9.08
N ALA A 175 22.23 -11.51 -9.55
CA ALA A 175 20.92 -11.31 -8.93
C ALA A 175 20.07 -12.59 -8.92
N LEU A 176 20.04 -13.34 -10.02
CA LEU A 176 19.32 -14.63 -10.08
C LEU A 176 19.94 -15.68 -9.15
N ILE A 177 21.26 -15.69 -8.98
CA ILE A 177 21.94 -16.58 -8.03
C ILE A 177 21.57 -16.20 -6.59
N ALA A 178 21.61 -14.91 -6.24
CA ALA A 178 21.23 -14.43 -4.93
C ALA A 178 19.75 -14.76 -4.61
N PHE A 179 18.85 -14.59 -5.58
CA PHE A 179 17.45 -14.97 -5.45
C PHE A 179 17.26 -16.46 -5.17
N ARG A 180 18.02 -17.33 -5.86
CA ARG A 180 18.02 -18.77 -5.56
C ARG A 180 18.42 -19.05 -4.11
N GLN A 181 19.51 -18.43 -3.66
CA GLN A 181 20.04 -18.62 -2.31
C GLN A 181 19.05 -18.15 -1.25
N LEU A 182 18.37 -17.03 -1.48
CA LEU A 182 17.28 -16.58 -0.62
C LEU A 182 16.17 -17.62 -0.53
N ALA A 183 15.73 -18.19 -1.66
CA ALA A 183 14.70 -19.21 -1.64
C ALA A 183 15.15 -20.52 -0.94
N GLU A 184 16.43 -20.88 -1.03
CA GLU A 184 17.02 -22.02 -0.32
C GLU A 184 17.11 -21.79 1.19
N ASP A 185 17.34 -20.54 1.62
CA ASP A 185 17.36 -20.10 3.02
C ASP A 185 15.96 -19.67 3.53
N ASN A 186 14.87 -20.06 2.84
CA ASN A 186 13.49 -19.66 3.15
C ASN A 186 13.32 -18.14 3.39
N PHE A 187 14.06 -17.31 2.65
CA PHE A 187 14.08 -15.85 2.79
C PHE A 187 14.37 -15.39 4.23
N GLY A 188 15.15 -16.18 4.98
CA GLY A 188 15.53 -15.88 6.35
C GLY A 188 14.55 -16.28 7.43
N GLU A 189 13.55 -17.08 7.10
CA GLU A 189 12.65 -17.66 8.08
C GLU A 189 13.14 -19.04 8.52
N THR A 190 13.49 -19.16 9.80
CA THR A 190 13.64 -20.46 10.46
C THR A 190 12.27 -21.10 10.64
N GLU A 191 12.15 -22.41 10.37
CA GLU A 191 10.90 -23.21 10.39
C GLU A 191 10.13 -23.22 11.74
N GLU A 192 10.55 -22.49 12.77
CA GLU A 192 9.89 -22.47 14.07
C GLU A 192 9.33 -21.08 14.42
N VAL A 193 8.04 -20.90 14.12
CA VAL A 193 7.13 -20.32 15.12
C VAL A 193 5.92 -21.25 15.16
N ALA A 194 5.90 -22.17 16.12
CA ALA A 194 4.64 -22.81 16.51
C ALA A 194 3.62 -21.69 16.75
N PRO A 195 2.35 -21.80 16.29
CA PRO A 195 1.36 -20.75 16.53
C PRO A 195 1.43 -20.40 18.01
N PRO A 196 1.62 -19.11 18.36
CA PRO A 196 1.97 -18.71 19.72
C PRO A 196 1.00 -19.38 20.67
N THR A 197 1.52 -20.26 21.54
CA THR A 197 0.69 -20.97 22.50
C THR A 197 -0.09 -19.92 23.26
N LEU A 198 -1.41 -19.91 23.09
CA LEU A 198 -2.30 -18.97 23.74
C LEU A 198 -2.07 -19.09 25.24
N ARG A 199 -1.31 -18.15 25.84
CA ARG A 199 -1.33 -17.99 27.29
C ARG A 199 -2.78 -17.67 27.64
N PRO A 200 -3.47 -18.49 28.45
CA PRO A 200 -4.84 -18.18 28.83
C PRO A 200 -4.80 -16.89 29.64
N VAL A 201 -5.27 -15.79 29.05
CA VAL A 201 -5.49 -14.55 29.80
C VAL A 201 -6.78 -14.76 30.58
N PRO A 202 -6.75 -14.77 31.93
CA PRO A 202 -7.96 -14.86 32.73
C PRO A 202 -8.87 -13.66 32.42
N PRO A 203 -10.16 -13.72 32.76
CA PRO A 203 -11.03 -12.56 32.60
C PRO A 203 -10.43 -11.32 33.25
N VAL A 204 -10.36 -10.22 32.51
CA VAL A 204 -9.78 -8.96 32.97
C VAL A 204 -10.88 -7.94 33.22
N SER A 205 -10.77 -7.18 34.30
CA SER A 205 -11.74 -6.14 34.66
C SER A 205 -11.08 -4.77 34.79
N GLY A 206 -11.82 -3.73 34.44
CA GLY A 206 -11.35 -2.35 34.51
C GLY A 206 -12.42 -1.34 34.13
N LYS A 207 -12.14 -0.06 34.37
CA LYS A 207 -12.98 1.06 33.94
C LYS A 207 -12.90 1.25 32.44
N ALA A 208 -14.05 1.44 31.79
CA ALA A 208 -14.14 1.73 30.37
C ALA A 208 -13.57 3.13 30.05
N PHE A 209 -12.69 3.20 29.06
CA PHE A 209 -12.18 4.45 28.53
C PHE A 209 -12.21 4.43 27.00
N TYR A 210 -12.90 5.40 26.40
CA TYR A 210 -12.93 5.54 24.94
C TYR A 210 -11.65 6.21 24.44
N TYR A 211 -10.86 5.46 23.69
CA TYR A 211 -9.68 5.95 23.00
C TYR A 211 -10.01 6.20 21.53
N GLN A 212 -9.62 7.37 21.05
CA GLN A 212 -9.66 7.73 19.64
C GLN A 212 -8.33 8.42 19.30
N PRO A 213 -7.65 8.03 18.21
CA PRO A 213 -6.48 8.74 17.73
C PRO A 213 -6.80 10.21 17.44
N VAL A 214 -5.81 11.10 17.59
CA VAL A 214 -6.03 12.53 17.29
C VAL A 214 -6.35 12.73 15.82
N LEU A 215 -7.42 13.47 15.52
CA LEU A 215 -7.81 13.77 14.15
C LEU A 215 -6.93 14.88 13.56
N CYS A 216 -6.08 14.52 12.61
CA CYS A 216 -5.29 15.47 11.82
C CYS A 216 -6.18 16.13 10.77
N THR A 217 -6.20 17.47 10.73
CA THR A 217 -6.98 18.21 9.72
C THR A 217 -6.19 18.28 8.43
N VAL A 218 -6.72 17.69 7.36
CA VAL A 218 -6.11 17.69 6.02
C VAL A 218 -6.80 18.72 5.13
N GLN A 219 -6.02 19.58 4.49
CA GLN A 219 -6.52 20.58 3.54
C GLN A 219 -6.03 20.22 2.15
N ALA A 220 -6.91 20.20 1.14
CA ALA A 220 -6.50 19.83 -0.21
C ALA A 220 -5.59 20.88 -0.87
N LYS A 221 -5.89 22.17 -0.72
CA LYS A 221 -5.19 23.25 -1.43
C LYS A 221 -3.96 23.73 -0.66
N SER A 222 -2.83 23.81 -1.33
CA SER A 222 -1.62 24.42 -0.78
C SER A 222 -1.51 25.91 -1.12
N THR A 223 -0.84 26.66 -0.25
CA THR A 223 -0.35 28.02 -0.50
C THR A 223 1.17 28.07 -0.71
N LEU A 224 1.85 26.94 -0.58
CA LEU A 224 3.30 26.77 -0.73
C LEU A 224 3.64 26.32 -2.16
N THR A 225 4.91 26.34 -2.52
CA THR A 225 5.35 25.73 -3.80
C THR A 225 5.37 24.21 -3.70
N VAL A 226 5.40 23.53 -4.85
CA VAL A 226 5.47 22.06 -4.92
C VAL A 226 6.74 21.56 -4.22
N GLU A 227 7.87 22.23 -4.39
CA GLU A 227 9.15 21.87 -3.78
C GLU A 227 9.10 22.03 -2.25
N GLU A 228 8.42 23.07 -1.75
CA GLU A 228 8.22 23.27 -0.31
C GLU A 228 7.34 22.15 0.29
N GLU A 229 6.26 21.75 -0.38
CA GLU A 229 5.42 20.64 0.06
C GLU A 229 6.14 19.29 0.00
N GLN A 230 6.93 19.04 -1.04
CA GLN A 230 7.77 17.84 -1.14
C GLN A 230 8.77 17.76 0.00
N GLU A 231 9.42 18.87 0.36
CA GLU A 231 10.35 18.90 1.49
C GLU A 231 9.65 18.71 2.84
N ARG A 232 8.46 19.30 3.03
CA ARG A 232 7.62 19.06 4.22
C ARG A 232 7.27 17.58 4.36
N LEU A 233 6.86 16.95 3.26
CA LEU A 233 6.54 15.52 3.22
C LEU A 233 7.75 14.66 3.59
N ARG A 234 8.89 14.91 2.93
CA ARG A 234 10.14 14.19 3.18
C ARG A 234 10.54 14.27 4.65
N GLN A 235 10.49 15.47 5.25
CA GLN A 235 10.81 15.65 6.67
C GLN A 235 9.86 14.87 7.59
N ALA A 236 8.55 14.87 7.30
CA ALA A 236 7.59 14.12 8.11
C ALA A 236 7.76 12.61 7.99
N ILE A 237 8.12 12.10 6.80
CA ILE A 237 8.49 10.69 6.60
C ILE A 237 9.75 10.37 7.40
N ASP A 238 10.81 11.20 7.32
CA ASP A 238 12.05 11.02 8.09
C ASP A 238 11.80 10.94 9.60
N PHE A 239 10.92 11.81 10.15
CA PHE A 239 10.52 11.76 11.55
C PHE A 239 9.73 10.50 11.89
N THR A 240 8.86 10.04 10.99
CA THR A 240 8.09 8.82 11.18
C THR A 240 8.99 7.58 11.18
N LEU A 241 9.98 7.52 10.28
CA LEU A 241 11.00 6.47 10.26
C LEU A 241 11.79 6.43 11.58
N LEU A 242 12.18 7.59 12.11
CA LEU A 242 12.86 7.68 13.41
C LEU A 242 11.98 7.19 14.57
N ASP A 243 10.68 7.48 14.55
CA ASP A 243 9.75 6.95 15.55
C ASP A 243 9.69 5.41 15.49
N LEU A 244 9.65 4.83 14.28
CA LEU A 244 9.62 3.37 14.09
C LEU A 244 10.92 2.72 14.58
N MET A 245 12.07 3.35 14.37
CA MET A 245 13.34 2.91 14.97
C MET A 245 13.28 2.94 16.51
N THR A 246 12.67 3.99 17.08
CA THR A 246 12.50 4.11 18.53
C THR A 246 11.58 3.02 19.09
N LEU A 247 10.50 2.68 18.39
CA LEU A 247 9.60 1.57 18.74
C LEU A 247 10.29 0.21 18.63
N THR A 248 11.11 0.03 17.59
CA THR A 248 11.94 -1.18 17.40
C THR A 248 12.86 -1.37 18.61
N ALA A 249 13.66 -0.34 18.96
CA ALA A 249 14.56 -0.38 20.11
C ALA A 249 13.81 -0.59 21.45
N LYS A 250 12.61 -0.02 21.60
CA LYS A 250 11.76 -0.24 22.77
C LYS A 250 11.33 -1.71 22.90
N ALA A 251 10.96 -2.35 21.80
CA ALA A 251 10.60 -3.77 21.79
C ALA A 251 11.81 -4.65 22.12
N GLU A 252 12.97 -4.40 21.51
CA GLU A 252 14.23 -5.13 21.77
C GLU A 252 14.66 -5.03 23.23
N THR A 253 14.65 -3.81 23.80
CA THR A 253 15.01 -3.59 25.22
C THR A 253 14.04 -4.26 26.19
N SER A 254 12.82 -4.57 25.73
CA SER A 254 11.82 -5.34 26.49
C SER A 254 11.91 -6.85 26.25
N GLY A 255 12.85 -7.32 25.41
CA GLY A 255 13.03 -8.73 25.05
C GLY A 255 11.93 -9.26 24.11
N LEU A 256 11.30 -8.39 23.34
CA LEU A 256 10.19 -8.71 22.43
C LEU A 256 10.68 -8.68 20.96
N ASP A 257 11.63 -9.56 20.63
CA ASP A 257 12.31 -9.56 19.32
C ASP A 257 11.34 -9.72 18.14
N ASP A 258 10.30 -10.55 18.28
CA ASP A 258 9.27 -10.71 17.25
C ASP A 258 8.47 -9.41 17.02
N ILE A 259 8.27 -8.60 18.06
CA ILE A 259 7.59 -7.30 17.96
C ILE A 259 8.54 -6.25 17.38
N ALA A 260 9.83 -6.30 17.71
CA ALA A 260 10.82 -5.45 17.08
C ALA A 260 10.87 -5.67 15.56
N ALA A 261 10.80 -6.94 15.12
CA ALA A 261 10.74 -7.28 13.71
C ALA A 261 9.51 -6.70 12.98
N ILE A 262 8.37 -6.55 13.66
CA ILE A 262 7.17 -5.87 13.11
C ILE A 262 7.49 -4.42 12.77
N PHE A 263 8.05 -3.65 13.72
CA PHE A 263 8.35 -2.23 13.50
C PHE A 263 9.51 -2.00 12.53
N SER A 264 10.48 -2.91 12.49
CA SER A 264 11.49 -2.92 11.42
C SER A 264 10.84 -3.15 10.05
N GLY A 265 9.86 -4.04 9.95
CA GLY A 265 9.07 -4.23 8.73
C GLY A 265 8.25 -2.99 8.35
N HIS A 266 7.63 -2.32 9.33
CA HIS A 266 6.90 -1.06 9.11
C HIS A 266 7.83 0.05 8.59
N HIS A 267 9.07 0.10 9.07
CA HIS A 267 10.08 1.02 8.53
C HIS A 267 10.35 0.73 7.05
N THR A 268 10.54 -0.52 6.66
CA THR A 268 10.74 -0.87 5.24
C THR A 268 9.51 -0.56 4.38
N LEU A 269 8.30 -0.79 4.91
CA LEU A 269 7.04 -0.45 4.22
C LEU A 269 6.91 1.05 3.95
N LEU A 270 7.36 1.88 4.88
CA LEU A 270 7.29 3.34 4.77
C LEU A 270 8.42 3.92 3.90
N ASP A 271 9.62 3.35 3.98
CA ASP A 271 10.82 3.76 3.22
C ASP A 271 10.79 3.26 1.76
N ASP A 272 9.59 3.04 1.23
CA ASP A 272 9.38 2.57 -0.13
C ASP A 272 9.44 3.75 -1.11
N PRO A 273 10.38 3.74 -2.09
CA PRO A 273 10.54 4.84 -3.03
C PRO A 273 9.30 5.06 -3.91
N GLU A 274 8.47 4.04 -4.14
CA GLU A 274 7.26 4.18 -4.94
C GLU A 274 6.20 5.02 -4.23
N LEU A 275 6.10 4.95 -2.90
CA LEU A 275 5.20 5.81 -2.13
C LEU A 275 5.61 7.28 -2.26
N GLN A 276 6.92 7.55 -2.22
CA GLN A 276 7.45 8.90 -2.39
C GLN A 276 7.22 9.42 -3.81
N ALA A 277 7.41 8.57 -4.82
CA ALA A 277 7.15 8.90 -6.21
C ALA A 277 5.67 9.23 -6.45
N ALA A 278 4.76 8.37 -5.99
CA ALA A 278 3.31 8.57 -6.11
C ALA A 278 2.86 9.87 -5.42
N ALA A 279 3.35 10.14 -4.21
CA ALA A 279 3.02 11.38 -3.52
C ALA A 279 3.60 12.62 -4.23
N SER A 280 4.82 12.51 -4.79
CA SER A 280 5.45 13.59 -5.55
C SER A 280 4.68 13.92 -6.84
N GLU A 281 4.15 12.89 -7.50
CA GLU A 281 3.32 13.05 -8.70
C GLU A 281 2.01 13.78 -8.37
N LEU A 282 1.30 13.39 -7.31
CA LEU A 282 0.09 14.07 -6.87
C LEU A 282 0.35 15.54 -6.52
N LEU A 283 1.45 15.84 -5.83
CA LEU A 283 1.84 17.23 -5.51
C LEU A 283 2.09 18.05 -6.78
N GLN A 284 2.70 17.46 -7.81
CA GLN A 284 2.98 18.13 -9.08
C GLN A 284 1.73 18.35 -9.92
N HIS A 285 0.84 17.35 -10.00
CA HIS A 285 -0.34 17.41 -10.86
C HIS A 285 -1.51 18.19 -10.24
N GLU A 286 -1.74 18.03 -8.93
CA GLU A 286 -2.90 18.63 -8.27
C GLU A 286 -2.61 19.94 -7.53
N HIS A 287 -1.33 20.30 -7.37
CA HIS A 287 -0.90 21.45 -6.57
C HIS A 287 -1.52 21.45 -5.15
N CYS A 288 -1.52 20.28 -4.53
CA CYS A 288 -2.14 20.02 -3.23
C CYS A 288 -1.14 20.11 -2.06
N THR A 289 -1.61 19.95 -0.83
CA THR A 289 -0.73 19.90 0.36
C THR A 289 -0.06 18.54 0.52
N ALA A 290 1.07 18.51 1.24
CA ALA A 290 1.73 17.27 1.64
C ALA A 290 0.80 16.32 2.40
N GLU A 291 -0.03 16.86 3.31
CA GLU A 291 -1.02 16.09 4.07
C GLU A 291 -2.03 15.39 3.16
N TYR A 292 -2.51 16.10 2.14
CA TYR A 292 -3.51 15.57 1.21
C TYR A 292 -2.91 14.51 0.30
N ALA A 293 -1.77 14.81 -0.33
CA ALA A 293 -1.08 13.87 -1.21
C ALA A 293 -0.74 12.58 -0.46
N TRP A 294 -0.14 12.70 0.73
CA TRP A 294 0.24 11.53 1.53
C TRP A 294 -0.97 10.73 2.01
N GLN A 295 -2.03 11.42 2.46
CA GLN A 295 -3.27 10.74 2.84
C GLN A 295 -3.88 9.97 1.67
N HIS A 296 -3.86 10.53 0.46
CA HIS A 296 -4.39 9.87 -0.72
C HIS A 296 -3.63 8.56 -1.00
N VAL A 297 -2.31 8.64 -1.14
CA VAL A 297 -1.44 7.47 -1.46
C VAL A 297 -1.62 6.36 -0.42
N LEU A 298 -1.58 6.68 0.87
CA LEU A 298 -1.61 5.65 1.91
C LEU A 298 -3.02 5.09 2.14
N LYS A 299 -4.08 5.89 1.92
CA LYS A 299 -5.46 5.36 1.96
C LYS A 299 -5.71 4.42 0.80
N GLU A 300 -5.18 4.73 -0.38
CA GLU A 300 -5.26 3.85 -1.53
C GLU A 300 -4.53 2.53 -1.28
N LEU A 301 -3.30 2.58 -0.75
CA LEU A 301 -2.58 1.38 -0.33
C LEU A 301 -3.35 0.58 0.73
N SER A 302 -3.89 1.25 1.76
CA SER A 302 -4.72 0.64 2.81
C SER A 302 -5.93 -0.09 2.20
N GLN A 303 -6.61 0.54 1.25
CA GLN A 303 -7.74 -0.05 0.53
C GLN A 303 -7.32 -1.27 -0.32
N GLN A 304 -6.16 -1.22 -0.98
CA GLN A 304 -5.63 -2.38 -1.72
C GLN A 304 -5.38 -3.57 -0.78
N TYR A 305 -4.81 -3.34 0.41
CA TYR A 305 -4.67 -4.39 1.43
C TYR A 305 -6.03 -4.95 1.87
N GLN A 306 -7.03 -4.10 2.10
CA GLN A 306 -8.38 -4.56 2.48
C GLN A 306 -9.06 -5.44 1.42
N GLN A 307 -8.66 -5.30 0.15
CA GLN A 307 -9.23 -6.07 -0.97
C GLN A 307 -8.51 -7.40 -1.25
N LEU A 308 -7.42 -7.71 -0.54
CA LEU A 308 -6.72 -8.98 -0.70
C LEU A 308 -7.61 -10.16 -0.29
N ASP A 309 -7.37 -11.36 -0.83
CA ASP A 309 -8.23 -12.52 -0.55
C ASP A 309 -7.91 -13.20 0.80
N ASP A 310 -6.75 -12.91 1.38
CA ASP A 310 -6.24 -13.55 2.60
C ASP A 310 -6.48 -12.66 3.82
N GLU A 311 -7.25 -13.14 4.81
CA GLU A 311 -7.61 -12.38 6.02
C GLU A 311 -6.39 -11.90 6.83
N TYR A 312 -5.28 -12.65 6.82
CA TYR A 312 -4.06 -12.27 7.51
C TYR A 312 -3.38 -11.10 6.79
N LEU A 313 -3.30 -11.14 5.46
CA LEU A 313 -2.77 -10.04 4.66
C LEU A 313 -3.69 -8.82 4.68
N GLN A 314 -5.01 -9.03 4.63
CA GLN A 314 -5.99 -7.95 4.78
C GLN A 314 -5.73 -7.14 6.04
N ALA A 315 -5.50 -7.81 7.18
CA ALA A 315 -5.27 -7.15 8.46
C ALA A 315 -4.05 -6.19 8.49
N ARG A 316 -3.20 -6.19 7.46
CA ARG A 316 -2.09 -5.24 7.30
C ARG A 316 -2.54 -3.82 6.94
N TYR A 317 -3.78 -3.61 6.50
CA TYR A 317 -4.32 -2.26 6.32
C TYR A 317 -4.20 -1.41 7.61
N ILE A 318 -4.29 -2.05 8.78
CA ILE A 318 -4.16 -1.39 10.10
C ILE A 318 -2.73 -0.87 10.32
N ASP A 319 -1.74 -1.56 9.75
CA ASP A 319 -0.34 -1.14 9.82
C ASP A 319 -0.09 0.05 8.88
N VAL A 320 -0.71 0.03 7.69
CA VAL A 320 -0.69 1.17 6.75
C VAL A 320 -1.38 2.39 7.34
N ASP A 321 -2.53 2.22 7.99
CA ASP A 321 -3.25 3.29 8.67
C ASP A 321 -2.46 3.87 9.86
N ASP A 322 -1.68 3.04 10.57
CA ASP A 322 -0.74 3.49 11.63
C ASP A 322 0.36 4.38 11.04
N LEU A 323 0.99 3.96 9.94
CA LEU A 323 2.01 4.75 9.23
C LEU A 323 1.46 6.08 8.73
N LEU A 324 0.26 6.07 8.14
CA LEU A 324 -0.43 7.26 7.69
C LEU A 324 -0.69 8.22 8.85
N HIS A 325 -1.31 7.72 9.93
CA HIS A 325 -1.65 8.52 11.09
C HIS A 325 -0.40 9.20 11.68
N ARG A 326 0.68 8.44 11.88
CA ARG A 326 1.94 8.97 12.41
C ARG A 326 2.56 10.04 11.52
N THR A 327 2.57 9.83 10.22
CA THR A 327 3.11 10.82 9.28
C THR A 327 2.27 12.10 9.28
N LEU A 328 0.94 11.98 9.35
CA LEU A 328 0.03 13.12 9.44
C LEU A 328 0.21 13.91 10.74
N VAL A 329 0.48 13.24 11.86
CA VAL A 329 0.79 13.91 13.14
C VAL A 329 2.03 14.79 13.00
N HIS A 330 3.09 14.31 12.33
CA HIS A 330 4.30 15.10 12.04
C HIS A 330 4.03 16.26 11.07
N LEU A 331 3.33 16.00 9.96
CA LEU A 331 3.00 17.02 8.95
C LEU A 331 2.19 18.19 9.53
N THR A 332 1.18 17.85 10.34
CA THR A 332 0.30 18.83 10.99
C THR A 332 0.88 19.41 12.27
N GLN A 333 2.05 18.93 12.72
CA GLN A 333 2.67 19.27 14.01
C GLN A 333 1.73 19.08 15.19
N THR A 334 0.82 18.10 15.07
CA THR A 334 -0.15 17.79 16.10
C THR A 334 0.57 17.10 17.25
N LYS A 335 0.20 17.46 18.49
CA LYS A 335 0.68 16.72 19.67
C LYS A 335 -0.32 15.64 20.00
N GLU A 336 0.14 14.40 19.95
CA GLU A 336 -0.60 13.25 20.45
C GLU A 336 0.09 12.70 21.69
N GLU A 337 -0.64 12.65 22.79
CA GLU A 337 -0.19 12.05 24.03
C GLU A 337 -1.17 10.95 24.43
N LEU A 338 -0.64 9.78 24.77
CA LEU A 338 -1.49 8.72 25.29
C LEU A 338 -2.02 9.10 26.68
N PRO A 339 -3.33 8.92 26.92
CA PRO A 339 -3.91 9.21 28.22
C PRO A 339 -3.24 8.36 29.31
N GLN A 340 -2.95 9.01 30.43
CA GLN A 340 -2.46 8.33 31.63
C GLN A 340 -3.63 7.81 32.45
N PHE A 341 -3.48 6.60 32.96
CA PHE A 341 -4.51 5.92 33.74
C PHE A 341 -4.04 5.71 35.18
N ASN A 342 -4.95 5.93 36.13
CA ASN A 342 -4.67 5.80 37.57
C ASN A 342 -5.38 4.60 38.20
N SER A 343 -6.10 3.81 37.41
CA SER A 343 -6.87 2.64 37.82
C SER A 343 -6.86 1.60 36.71
N PRO A 344 -7.11 0.30 37.01
CA PRO A 344 -7.28 -0.71 35.98
C PRO A 344 -8.29 -0.26 34.91
N THR A 345 -7.84 -0.18 33.66
CA THR A 345 -8.61 0.38 32.54
C THR A 345 -8.80 -0.64 31.43
N ILE A 346 -9.96 -0.59 30.79
CA ILE A 346 -10.27 -1.25 29.53
C ILE A 346 -10.44 -0.18 28.45
N LEU A 347 -9.58 -0.22 27.44
CA LEU A 347 -9.67 0.67 26.30
C LEU A 347 -10.77 0.22 25.35
N LEU A 348 -11.60 1.18 24.96
CA LEU A 348 -12.68 1.05 24.00
C LEU A 348 -12.31 1.88 22.78
N ALA A 349 -12.24 1.27 21.60
CA ALA A 349 -11.96 2.00 20.36
C ALA A 349 -12.65 1.35 19.17
N GLU A 350 -12.69 2.05 18.03
CA GLU A 350 -13.09 1.43 16.78
C GLU A 350 -12.02 0.46 16.29
N ASN A 351 -10.79 0.96 16.20
CA ASN A 351 -9.59 0.20 15.95
C ASN A 351 -8.43 0.80 16.78
N ILE A 352 -7.31 0.11 16.87
CA ILE A 352 -6.12 0.63 17.56
C ILE A 352 -4.84 0.21 16.84
N TYR A 353 -3.90 1.12 16.74
CA TYR A 353 -2.66 0.93 16.01
C TYR A 353 -1.61 0.14 16.82
N PRO A 354 -0.77 -0.68 16.16
CA PRO A 354 0.28 -1.43 16.84
C PRO A 354 1.26 -0.52 17.57
N SER A 355 1.61 0.64 16.98
CA SER A 355 2.45 1.63 17.63
C SER A 355 1.86 2.19 18.93
N THR A 356 0.53 2.34 19.00
CA THR A 356 -0.19 2.73 20.21
C THR A 356 -0.15 1.61 21.25
N VAL A 357 -0.43 0.36 20.84
CA VAL A 357 -0.48 -0.77 21.78
C VAL A 357 0.86 -1.01 22.47
N LEU A 358 1.98 -0.94 21.74
CA LEU A 358 3.33 -1.09 22.33
C LEU A 358 3.65 -0.02 23.39
N GLN A 359 2.94 1.11 23.38
CA GLN A 359 3.14 2.19 24.33
C GLN A 359 2.30 2.08 25.60
N LEU A 360 1.35 1.16 25.66
CA LEU A 360 0.48 0.98 26.82
C LEU A 360 1.23 0.33 27.98
N ASP A 361 0.87 0.74 29.21
CA ASP A 361 1.35 0.11 30.43
C ASP A 361 0.41 -1.06 30.83
N PRO A 362 0.84 -2.33 30.73
CA PRO A 362 0.02 -3.48 31.12
C PRO A 362 -0.25 -3.55 32.63
N ALA A 363 0.48 -2.80 33.45
CA ALA A 363 0.18 -2.67 34.87
C ALA A 363 -1.15 -1.94 35.11
N VAL A 364 -1.57 -1.06 34.19
CA VAL A 364 -2.78 -0.26 34.31
C VAL A 364 -3.83 -0.59 33.25
N VAL A 365 -3.43 -0.70 31.98
CA VAL A 365 -4.33 -1.09 30.89
C VAL A 365 -4.46 -2.61 30.89
N LYS A 366 -5.62 -3.10 31.33
CA LYS A 366 -5.87 -4.54 31.49
C LYS A 366 -6.48 -5.18 30.26
N GLY A 367 -7.15 -4.40 29.42
CA GLY A 367 -7.74 -4.92 28.21
C GLY A 367 -8.04 -3.87 27.15
N ILE A 368 -8.23 -4.35 25.94
CA ILE A 368 -8.63 -3.61 24.75
C ILE A 368 -9.87 -4.32 24.19
N CYS A 369 -10.89 -3.52 23.91
CA CYS A 369 -12.14 -3.95 23.31
C CYS A 369 -12.40 -3.06 22.09
N LEU A 370 -12.49 -3.67 20.91
CA LEU A 370 -12.66 -2.96 19.65
C LEU A 370 -14.02 -3.23 19.00
N SER A 371 -14.65 -2.19 18.44
CA SER A 371 -15.88 -2.37 17.67
C SER A 371 -15.58 -3.00 16.31
N ALA A 372 -14.47 -2.59 15.68
CA ALA A 372 -13.89 -3.18 14.48
C ALA A 372 -12.54 -3.86 14.81
N GLY A 373 -11.63 -3.91 13.83
CA GLY A 373 -10.30 -4.51 13.96
C GLY A 373 -10.26 -6.01 13.64
N SER A 374 -9.05 -6.58 13.70
CA SER A 374 -8.79 -7.97 13.31
C SER A 374 -8.05 -8.73 14.42
N PRO A 375 -8.41 -9.99 14.71
CA PRO A 375 -7.65 -10.86 15.62
C PRO A 375 -6.27 -11.25 15.05
N LEU A 376 -6.05 -11.05 13.74
CA LEU A 376 -4.79 -11.31 13.03
C LEU A 376 -3.90 -10.06 12.91
N SER A 377 -4.35 -8.92 13.44
CA SER A 377 -3.59 -7.66 13.45
C SER A 377 -2.34 -7.73 14.32
N HIS A 378 -1.33 -6.93 13.99
CA HIS A 378 -0.16 -6.77 14.86
C HIS A 378 -0.54 -6.16 16.20
N SER A 379 -1.54 -5.28 16.25
CA SER A 379 -2.11 -4.78 17.51
C SER A 379 -2.57 -5.89 18.44
N ALA A 380 -3.27 -6.91 17.91
CA ALA A 380 -3.71 -8.07 18.68
C ALA A 380 -2.53 -8.92 19.17
N LEU A 381 -1.53 -9.13 18.33
CA LEU A 381 -0.31 -9.86 18.68
C LEU A 381 0.45 -9.15 19.81
N ILE A 382 0.71 -7.84 19.66
CA ILE A 382 1.43 -7.02 20.64
C ILE A 382 0.66 -7.00 21.97
N ALA A 383 -0.65 -6.79 21.95
CA ALA A 383 -1.47 -6.80 23.17
C ALA A 383 -1.32 -8.11 23.94
N ARG A 384 -1.33 -9.25 23.22
CA ARG A 384 -1.18 -10.58 23.83
C ARG A 384 0.19 -10.78 24.47
N GLU A 385 1.26 -10.38 23.80
CA GLU A 385 2.62 -10.48 24.36
C GLU A 385 2.81 -9.58 25.59
N LEU A 386 2.17 -8.41 25.60
CA LEU A 386 2.13 -7.53 26.78
C LEU A 386 1.22 -8.04 27.91
N GLY A 387 0.44 -9.11 27.68
CA GLY A 387 -0.52 -9.64 28.65
C GLY A 387 -1.79 -8.80 28.80
N ILE A 388 -2.10 -7.95 27.83
CA ILE A 388 -3.31 -7.13 27.76
C ILE A 388 -4.43 -7.99 27.13
N GLY A 389 -5.58 -8.07 27.78
CA GLY A 389 -6.73 -8.81 27.24
C GLY A 389 -7.23 -8.18 25.94
N TRP A 390 -7.52 -8.99 24.92
CA TRP A 390 -7.92 -8.49 23.61
C TRP A 390 -9.25 -9.11 23.17
N ILE A 391 -10.22 -8.25 22.88
CA ILE A 391 -11.43 -8.62 22.13
C ILE A 391 -11.67 -7.60 21.01
N CYS A 392 -12.09 -8.06 19.84
CA CYS A 392 -12.39 -7.21 18.69
C CYS A 392 -13.72 -7.62 18.04
N GLN A 393 -14.13 -6.89 16.99
CA GLN A 393 -15.34 -7.19 16.22
C GLN A 393 -16.63 -7.17 17.07
N GLN A 394 -16.70 -6.30 18.07
CA GLN A 394 -17.86 -6.20 18.96
C GLN A 394 -19.02 -5.36 18.38
N GLY A 395 -18.78 -4.67 17.25
CA GLY A 395 -19.75 -3.84 16.56
C GLY A 395 -20.31 -2.71 17.42
N GLU A 396 -21.52 -2.28 17.12
CA GLU A 396 -22.16 -1.11 17.75
C GLU A 396 -22.44 -1.26 19.25
N LYS A 397 -22.38 -2.49 19.78
CA LYS A 397 -22.59 -2.77 21.22
C LYS A 397 -21.64 -1.98 22.11
N LEU A 398 -20.47 -1.65 21.57
CA LEU A 398 -19.42 -0.92 22.24
C LEU A 398 -19.81 0.53 22.49
N TYR A 399 -20.54 1.19 21.57
CA TYR A 399 -20.98 2.59 21.69
C TYR A 399 -22.05 2.80 22.78
N ALA A 400 -22.66 1.73 23.29
CA ALA A 400 -23.65 1.81 24.35
C ALA A 400 -23.03 1.79 25.77
N ILE A 401 -21.71 1.72 25.90
CA ILE A 401 -21.00 1.66 27.18
C ILE A 401 -20.79 3.10 27.70
N GLN A 402 -20.99 3.34 29.00
CA GLN A 402 -20.72 4.66 29.56
C GLN A 402 -19.24 4.81 29.94
N PRO A 403 -18.63 6.00 29.78
CA PRO A 403 -17.29 6.25 30.29
C PRO A 403 -17.20 5.92 31.79
N GLU A 404 -16.06 5.36 32.20
CA GLU A 404 -15.79 4.87 33.55
C GLU A 404 -16.63 3.68 34.06
N GLU A 405 -17.54 3.14 33.26
CA GLU A 405 -18.29 1.92 33.59
C GLU A 405 -17.33 0.74 33.80
N THR A 406 -17.57 -0.11 34.81
CA THR A 406 -16.71 -1.27 35.03
C THR A 406 -17.09 -2.41 34.08
N LEU A 407 -16.13 -2.81 33.25
CA LEU A 407 -16.27 -3.91 32.32
C LEU A 407 -15.44 -5.10 32.77
N THR A 408 -15.89 -6.29 32.38
CA THR A 408 -15.09 -7.52 32.45
C THR A 408 -15.01 -8.15 31.07
N LEU A 409 -13.80 -8.33 30.55
CA LEU A 409 -13.55 -9.00 29.28
C LEU A 409 -13.26 -10.48 29.52
N ASP A 410 -14.01 -11.35 28.84
CA ASP A 410 -13.70 -12.76 28.70
C ASP A 410 -13.03 -12.97 27.33
N VAL A 411 -11.70 -12.98 27.35
CA VAL A 411 -10.84 -13.14 26.16
C VAL A 411 -11.09 -14.49 25.48
N LYS A 412 -11.45 -15.52 26.25
CA LYS A 412 -11.69 -16.87 25.70
C LYS A 412 -12.99 -16.93 24.91
N THR A 413 -14.04 -16.27 25.41
CA THR A 413 -15.34 -16.27 24.73
C THR A 413 -15.55 -15.07 23.79
N GLN A 414 -14.58 -14.16 23.70
CA GLN A 414 -14.64 -12.93 22.91
C GLN A 414 -15.88 -12.07 23.27
N ARG A 415 -16.16 -11.97 24.57
CA ARG A 415 -17.32 -11.23 25.11
C ARG A 415 -16.90 -10.31 26.24
N PHE A 416 -17.65 -9.23 26.41
CA PHE A 416 -17.56 -8.39 27.59
C PHE A 416 -18.88 -8.38 28.36
N ASN A 417 -18.79 -8.21 29.66
CA ASN A 417 -19.93 -8.04 30.56
C ASN A 417 -19.79 -6.72 31.31
N ARG A 418 -20.92 -6.03 31.49
CA ARG A 418 -21.04 -4.85 32.33
C ARG A 418 -21.24 -5.28 33.77
N GLN A 419 -20.43 -4.77 34.70
CA GLN A 419 -20.75 -4.92 36.12
C GLN A 419 -21.69 -3.77 36.49
N GLY A 420 -22.96 -4.13 36.70
CA GLY A 420 -24.03 -3.21 37.09
C GLY A 420 -23.92 -2.73 38.52
#